data_AF-A0A1C7DDS7-F1
#
_entry.id   AF-A0A1C7DDS7-F1
#
_cell.length_a   1.000
_cell.length_b   1.000
_cell.length_c   1.000
_cell.angle_alpha   90.00
_cell.angle_beta   90.00
_cell.angle_gamma   90.00
#
_symmetry.space_group_name_H-M   'P 1'
#
loop_
_entity.id
_entity.type
_entity.pdbx_description
1 polymer ?
#
loop_
_entity_poly.entity_id
_entity_poly.type
_entity_poly.pdbx_seq_one_letter_code
_entity_poly.pdbx_strand_id
1 'polypeptide(L)'
;MTNLPEPVSGSQLVELYRLRWQIELNFKAMKSYLEIDHFRLVKQERWLCHFYATLLVFLLSQLFAYQIRNTIWEEEEKEISETIAIRSIACEFLAQMYEAIKQKKKTLLSFVPLITQLLIRSARKPNSAKGTALKRLQFT
;
A
#
# COMPACT_ATOMS: atom_id res chain seq x y z
N MET A 1 -13.61 -12.74 23.07
CA MET A 1 -14.00 -11.60 23.92
C MET A 1 -13.66 -10.33 23.17
N THR A 2 -14.59 -9.38 23.09
CA THR A 2 -14.42 -8.08 22.41
C THR A 2 -14.83 -7.00 23.42
N ASN A 3 -14.15 -5.85 23.42
CA ASN A 3 -14.47 -4.68 24.24
C ASN A 3 -15.43 -3.71 23.52
N LEU A 4 -16.07 -4.14 22.43
CA LEU A 4 -17.01 -3.32 21.70
C LEU A 4 -18.28 -3.06 22.54
N PRO A 5 -18.84 -1.84 22.52
CA PRO A 5 -20.09 -1.54 23.20
C PRO A 5 -21.25 -2.29 22.54
N GLU A 6 -22.17 -2.86 23.34
CA GLU A 6 -23.40 -3.43 22.81
C GLU A 6 -24.44 -2.33 22.53
N PRO A 7 -25.21 -2.41 21.42
CA PRO A 7 -25.15 -3.40 20.35
C PRO A 7 -24.31 -2.93 19.14
N VAL A 8 -23.36 -3.78 18.70
CA VAL A 8 -22.68 -3.62 17.40
C VAL A 8 -23.57 -4.21 16.31
N SER A 9 -23.81 -3.45 15.24
CA SER A 9 -24.61 -3.96 14.12
C SER A 9 -23.86 -5.03 13.33
N GLY A 10 -24.60 -5.92 12.66
CA GLY A 10 -24.00 -6.93 11.77
C GLY A 10 -23.12 -6.33 10.66
N SER A 11 -23.47 -5.13 10.16
CA SER A 11 -22.65 -4.43 9.16
C SER A 11 -21.31 -3.96 9.72
N GLN A 12 -21.28 -3.43 10.94
CA GLN A 12 -20.03 -3.04 11.62
C GLN A 12 -19.14 -4.27 11.87
N LEU A 13 -19.72 -5.40 12.23
CA LEU A 13 -18.98 -6.65 12.42
C LEU A 13 -18.33 -7.12 11.11
N VAL A 14 -19.07 -7.05 9.99
CA VAL A 14 -18.53 -7.39 8.66
C VAL A 14 -17.35 -6.49 8.30
N GLU A 15 -17.45 -5.18 8.53
CA GLU A 15 -16.33 -4.25 8.26
C GLU A 15 -15.11 -4.52 9.15
N LEU A 16 -15.30 -4.83 10.44
CA LEU A 16 -14.20 -5.27 11.32
C LEU A 16 -13.51 -6.54 10.80
N TYR A 17 -14.28 -7.51 10.32
CA TYR A 17 -13.73 -8.73 9.72
C TYR A 17 -12.97 -8.44 8.41
N ARG A 18 -13.39 -7.45 7.62
CA ARG A 18 -12.63 -6.99 6.45
C ARG A 18 -11.30 -6.38 6.86
N LEU A 19 -11.28 -5.53 7.88
CA LEU A 19 -10.04 -4.92 8.40
C LEU A 19 -9.05 -5.96 8.91
N ARG A 20 -9.54 -6.99 9.63
CA ARG A 20 -8.72 -8.12 10.07
C ARG A 20 -8.01 -8.81 8.89
N TRP A 21 -8.73 -9.01 7.78
CA TRP A 21 -8.14 -9.60 6.57
C TRP A 21 -7.11 -8.67 5.90
N GLN A 22 -7.31 -7.35 5.94
CA GLN A 22 -6.30 -6.41 5.42
C GLN A 22 -4.96 -6.54 6.16
N ILE A 23 -4.98 -6.76 7.47
CA ILE A 23 -3.76 -7.01 8.24
C ILE A 23 -3.03 -8.27 7.72
N GLU A 24 -3.75 -9.36 7.47
CA GLU A 24 -3.15 -10.59 6.91
C GLU A 24 -2.55 -10.36 5.53
N LEU A 25 -3.24 -9.62 4.65
CA LEU A 25 -2.72 -9.26 3.33
C LEU A 25 -1.46 -8.40 3.42
N ASN A 26 -1.40 -7.48 4.39
CA ASN A 26 -0.22 -6.65 4.64
C ASN A 26 0.97 -7.48 5.10
N PHE A 27 0.77 -8.42 6.04
CA PHE A 27 1.82 -9.36 6.42
C PHE A 27 2.27 -10.24 5.26
N LYS A 28 1.33 -10.73 4.45
CA LYS A 28 1.65 -11.50 3.25
C LYS A 28 2.47 -10.69 2.25
N ALA A 29 2.13 -9.41 2.03
CA ALA A 29 2.88 -8.53 1.15
C ALA A 29 4.30 -8.25 1.66
N MET A 30 4.46 -7.97 2.96
CA MET A 30 5.79 -7.76 3.56
C MET A 30 6.68 -9.00 3.44
N LYS A 31 6.15 -10.21 3.66
CA LYS A 31 6.92 -11.45 3.47
C LYS A 31 7.21 -11.73 2.00
N SER A 32 6.19 -11.67 1.14
CA SER A 32 6.32 -12.11 -0.26
C SER A 32 7.10 -11.14 -1.15
N TYR A 33 7.07 -9.84 -0.86
CA TYR A 33 7.65 -8.81 -1.74
C TYR A 33 8.79 -8.04 -1.12
N LEU A 34 8.80 -7.91 0.21
CA LEU A 34 9.87 -7.22 0.93
C LEU A 34 10.78 -8.17 1.70
N GLU A 35 10.49 -9.48 1.65
CA GLU A 35 11.30 -10.54 2.24
C GLU A 35 11.65 -10.26 3.71
N ILE A 36 10.72 -9.68 4.48
CA ILE A 36 10.97 -9.25 5.86
C ILE A 36 11.35 -10.42 6.79
N ASP A 37 10.96 -11.64 6.43
CA ASP A 37 11.28 -12.89 7.11
C ASP A 37 12.55 -13.57 6.57
N HIS A 38 13.17 -13.04 5.51
CA HIS A 38 14.43 -13.54 4.98
C HIS A 38 15.60 -12.67 5.46
N PHE A 39 16.31 -13.13 6.50
CA PHE A 39 17.50 -12.45 7.00
C PHE A 39 18.64 -13.43 7.26
N ARG A 40 19.87 -12.92 7.11
CA ARG A 40 21.09 -13.66 7.46
C ARG A 40 21.37 -13.49 8.96
N LEU A 41 22.07 -14.45 9.54
CA LEU A 41 22.63 -14.33 10.88
C LEU A 41 23.63 -13.17 10.91
N VAL A 42 23.22 -12.05 11.50
CA VAL A 42 24.00 -10.82 11.68
C VAL A 42 23.83 -10.31 13.10
N LYS A 43 24.65 -9.34 13.52
CA LYS A 43 24.47 -8.68 14.82
C LYS A 43 23.07 -8.05 14.92
N GLN A 44 22.52 -8.04 16.13
CA GLN A 44 21.16 -7.58 16.41
C GLN A 44 20.91 -6.15 15.89
N GLU A 45 21.89 -5.25 16.02
CA GLU A 45 21.76 -3.85 15.59
C GLU A 45 21.61 -3.75 14.07
N ARG A 46 22.37 -4.55 13.33
CA ARG A 46 22.26 -4.62 11.86
C ARG A 46 20.92 -5.21 11.44
N TRP A 47 20.47 -6.27 12.12
CA TRP A 47 19.16 -6.87 11.86
C TRP A 47 18.02 -5.86 12.11
N LEU A 48 18.03 -5.17 13.26
CA LEU A 48 17.04 -4.13 13.58
C LEU A 48 17.03 -3.01 12.54
N CYS A 49 18.20 -2.55 12.10
CA CYS A 49 18.31 -1.52 11.07
C CYS A 49 17.62 -1.95 9.77
N HIS A 50 17.91 -3.17 9.27
CA HIS A 50 17.23 -3.71 8.09
C HIS A 50 15.73 -3.86 8.30
N PHE A 51 15.31 -4.39 9.45
CA PHE A 51 13.91 -4.57 9.79
C PHE A 51 13.14 -3.25 9.76
N TYR A 52 13.65 -2.21 10.43
CA TYR A 52 13.02 -0.89 10.42
C TYR A 52 13.05 -0.23 9.04
N ALA A 53 14.13 -0.36 8.27
CA ALA A 53 14.18 0.15 6.91
C ALA A 53 13.11 -0.51 6.02
N THR A 54 12.93 -1.83 6.13
CA THR A 54 11.88 -2.56 5.41
C THR A 54 10.47 -2.09 5.80
N LEU A 55 10.23 -1.85 7.10
CA LEU A 55 8.95 -1.29 7.57
C LEU A 55 8.70 0.12 7.01
N LEU A 56 9.73 0.97 6.95
CA LEU A 56 9.60 2.32 6.37
C LEU A 56 9.29 2.25 4.88
N VAL A 57 9.95 1.37 4.12
CA VAL A 57 9.64 1.12 2.71
C VAL A 57 8.19 0.68 2.53
N PHE A 58 7.71 -0.25 3.37
CA PHE A 58 6.33 -0.71 3.34
C PHE A 58 5.34 0.43 3.61
N LEU A 59 5.56 1.21 4.67
CA LEU A 59 4.68 2.32 5.07
C LEU A 59 4.62 3.40 3.99
N LEU A 60 5.76 3.81 3.43
CA LEU A 60 5.79 4.76 2.31
C LEU A 60 5.05 4.21 1.10
N SER A 61 5.22 2.93 0.80
CA SER A 61 4.54 2.27 -0.32
C SER A 61 3.03 2.21 -0.13
N GLN A 62 2.56 1.98 1.09
CA GLN A 62 1.14 2.03 1.45
C GLN A 62 0.57 3.45 1.29
N LEU A 63 1.28 4.48 1.77
CA LEU A 63 0.85 5.87 1.63
C LEU A 63 0.76 6.32 0.16
N PHE A 64 1.77 5.99 -0.65
CA PHE A 64 1.73 6.26 -2.09
C PHE A 64 0.67 5.44 -2.81
N ALA A 65 0.54 4.15 -2.50
CA ALA A 65 -0.51 3.30 -3.08
C ALA A 65 -1.90 3.89 -2.80
N TYR A 66 -2.14 4.38 -1.59
CA TYR A 66 -3.39 5.02 -1.24
C TYR A 66 -3.69 6.24 -2.10
N GLN A 67 -2.76 7.20 -2.15
CA GLN A 67 -2.94 8.45 -2.89
C GLN A 67 -3.14 8.19 -4.39
N ILE A 68 -2.25 7.41 -5.01
CA ILE A 68 -2.28 7.19 -6.46
C ILE A 68 -3.48 6.35 -6.90
N ARG A 69 -3.92 5.37 -6.10
CA ARG A 69 -5.14 4.61 -6.42
C ARG A 69 -6.38 5.49 -6.43
N ASN A 70 -6.45 6.49 -5.55
CA ASN A 70 -7.55 7.45 -5.56
C ASN A 70 -7.48 8.37 -6.78
N THR A 71 -6.29 8.87 -7.13
CA THR A 71 -6.09 9.66 -8.36
C THR A 71 -6.50 8.88 -9.61
N ILE A 72 -6.08 7.61 -9.74
CA ILE A 72 -6.44 6.76 -10.89
C ILE A 72 -7.94 6.49 -10.94
N TRP A 73 -8.60 6.33 -9.78
CA TRP A 73 -10.05 6.19 -9.75
C TRP A 73 -10.75 7.45 -10.26
N GLU A 74 -10.29 8.63 -9.84
CA GLU A 74 -10.91 9.92 -10.18
C GLU A 74 -10.68 10.31 -11.64
N GLU A 75 -9.52 10.00 -12.20
CA GLU A 75 -9.16 10.37 -13.58
C GLU A 75 -9.63 9.33 -14.61
N GLU A 76 -9.59 8.04 -14.28
CA GLU A 76 -9.73 6.95 -15.26
C GLU A 76 -10.86 5.96 -14.96
N GLU A 77 -11.54 6.10 -13.81
CA GLU A 77 -12.55 5.16 -13.30
C GLU A 77 -12.07 3.69 -13.28
N LYS A 78 -10.76 3.49 -13.06
CA LYS A 78 -10.13 2.17 -12.97
C LYS A 78 -9.69 1.86 -11.56
N GLU A 79 -9.66 0.57 -11.22
CA GLU A 79 -9.19 0.10 -9.92
C GLU A 79 -7.88 -0.68 -10.06
N ILE A 80 -7.03 -0.52 -9.04
CA ILE A 80 -5.80 -1.28 -8.87
C ILE A 80 -5.85 -2.00 -7.54
N SER A 81 -5.40 -3.26 -7.55
CA SER A 81 -5.21 -4.03 -6.33
C SER A 81 -4.16 -3.36 -5.45
N GLU A 82 -4.51 -3.17 -4.17
CA GLU A 82 -3.63 -2.56 -3.18
C GLU A 82 -2.29 -3.28 -3.08
N THR A 83 -2.33 -4.61 -3.02
CA THR A 83 -1.14 -5.48 -2.97
C THR A 83 -0.23 -5.28 -4.19
N ILE A 84 -0.80 -5.11 -5.39
CA ILE A 84 -0.02 -4.84 -6.62
C ILE A 84 0.60 -3.45 -6.56
N ALA A 85 -0.18 -2.45 -6.14
CA ALA A 85 0.31 -1.09 -6.00
C ALA A 85 1.49 -1.01 -5.02
N ILE A 86 1.36 -1.58 -3.81
CA ILE A 86 2.45 -1.63 -2.83
C ILE A 86 3.68 -2.30 -3.43
N ARG A 87 3.54 -3.47 -4.06
CA ARG A 87 4.65 -4.22 -4.65
C ARG A 87 5.40 -3.37 -5.69
N SER A 88 4.67 -2.81 -6.64
CA SER A 88 5.24 -1.97 -7.70
C SER A 88 5.93 -0.72 -7.13
N ILE A 89 5.36 -0.13 -6.09
CA ILE A 89 5.96 1.04 -5.45
C ILE A 89 7.24 0.68 -4.72
N ALA A 90 7.16 -0.34 -3.87
CA ALA A 90 8.24 -0.78 -3.01
C ALA A 90 9.44 -1.31 -3.80
N CYS A 91 9.19 -2.13 -4.81
CA CYS A 91 10.24 -2.84 -5.56
C CYS A 91 10.77 -2.03 -6.76
N GLU A 92 10.02 -1.06 -7.29
CA GLU A 92 10.39 -0.38 -8.54
C GLU A 92 10.45 1.15 -8.37
N PHE A 93 9.37 1.77 -7.89
CA PHE A 93 9.24 3.23 -7.90
C PHE A 93 10.13 3.94 -6.90
N LEU A 94 10.24 3.44 -5.65
CA LEU A 94 11.05 4.10 -4.62
C LEU A 94 12.54 4.16 -5.01
N ALA A 95 13.06 3.11 -5.65
CA ALA A 95 14.42 3.09 -6.16
C ALA A 95 14.62 4.13 -7.29
N GLN A 96 13.66 4.22 -8.23
CA GLN A 96 13.70 5.22 -9.30
C GLN A 96 13.63 6.65 -8.76
N MET A 97 12.78 6.89 -7.75
CA MET A 97 12.70 8.17 -7.06
C MET A 97 14.03 8.54 -6.39
N TYR A 98 14.61 7.61 -5.63
CA TYR A 98 15.87 7.84 -4.93
C TYR A 98 16.99 8.24 -5.90
N GLU A 99 17.15 7.51 -7.00
CA GLU A 99 18.16 7.82 -8.01
C GLU A 99 17.93 9.18 -8.69
N ALA A 100 16.68 9.51 -9.01
CA ALA A 100 16.36 10.80 -9.64
C ALA A 100 16.56 12.00 -8.68
N ILE A 101 16.27 11.84 -7.39
CA ILE A 101 16.53 12.86 -6.35
C ILE A 101 18.04 13.02 -6.14
N LYS A 102 18.78 11.91 -6.03
CA LYS A 102 20.24 11.91 -5.89
C LYS A 102 20.93 12.66 -7.04
N GLN A 103 20.41 12.52 -8.25
CA GLN A 103 20.92 13.20 -9.44
C GLN A 103 20.40 14.64 -9.61
N LYS A 104 19.57 15.15 -8.67
CA LYS A 104 18.90 16.47 -8.72
C LYS A 104 18.11 16.72 -10.01
N LYS A 105 17.63 15.65 -10.65
CA LYS A 105 17.00 15.72 -11.97
C LYS A 105 15.53 16.11 -11.95
N LYS A 106 14.85 15.90 -10.81
CA LYS A 106 13.38 15.93 -10.74
C LYS A 106 12.89 16.45 -9.38
N THR A 107 11.83 17.27 -9.43
CA THR A 107 11.06 17.72 -8.27
C THR A 107 10.05 16.64 -7.85
N LEU A 108 9.66 16.60 -6.56
CA LEU A 108 8.71 15.60 -6.03
C LEU A 108 7.40 15.47 -6.84
N LEU A 109 6.82 16.61 -7.26
CA LEU A 109 5.58 16.63 -8.03
C LEU A 109 5.70 15.93 -9.40
N SER A 110 6.90 15.91 -9.99
CA SER A 110 7.12 15.27 -11.29
C SER A 110 7.06 13.74 -11.25
N PHE A 111 7.04 13.14 -10.05
CA PHE A 111 6.91 11.69 -9.92
C PHE A 111 5.47 11.19 -9.94
N VAL A 112 4.47 12.05 -9.69
CA VAL A 112 3.05 11.66 -9.70
C VAL A 112 2.63 11.08 -11.05
N PRO A 113 2.93 11.70 -12.21
CA PRO A 113 2.59 11.10 -13.50
C PRO A 113 3.33 9.78 -13.76
N LEU A 114 4.57 9.64 -13.26
CA LEU A 114 5.38 8.44 -13.47
C LEU A 114 4.82 7.23 -12.72
N ILE A 115 4.47 7.40 -11.44
CA ILE A 115 3.84 6.34 -10.66
C ILE A 115 2.45 5.99 -11.19
N THR A 116 1.68 6.99 -11.61
CA THR A 116 0.36 6.77 -12.22
C THR A 116 0.48 5.94 -13.50
N GLN A 117 1.41 6.28 -14.40
CA GLN A 117 1.66 5.50 -15.62
C GLN A 117 2.14 4.07 -15.34
N LEU A 118 3.01 3.90 -14.34
CA LEU A 118 3.49 2.57 -13.94
C LEU A 118 2.33 1.70 -13.46
N LEU A 119 1.45 2.26 -12.63
CA LEU A 119 0.34 1.54 -12.01
C LEU A 119 -0.84 1.31 -12.95
N ILE A 120 -1.14 2.24 -13.87
CA ILE A 120 -2.23 2.11 -14.87
C ILE A 120 -2.11 0.82 -15.69
N ARG A 121 -0.90 0.33 -15.96
CA ARG A 121 -0.68 -0.93 -16.69
C ARG A 121 -1.31 -2.14 -16.01
N SER A 122 -1.45 -2.10 -14.69
CA SER A 122 -2.06 -3.15 -13.87
C SER A 122 -3.52 -2.86 -13.50
N ALA A 123 -4.07 -1.74 -13.97
CA ALA A 123 -5.41 -1.30 -13.65
C ALA A 123 -6.47 -2.10 -14.40
N ARG A 124 -7.61 -2.30 -13.75
CA ARG A 124 -8.73 -3.10 -14.26
C ARG A 124 -10.02 -2.31 -14.16
N LYS A 125 -11.02 -2.72 -14.96
CA LYS A 125 -12.38 -2.21 -14.79
C LYS A 125 -12.87 -2.52 -13.37
N PRO A 126 -13.56 -1.58 -12.73
CA PRO A 126 -13.99 -1.78 -11.36
C PRO A 126 -15.10 -2.81 -11.26
N ASN A 127 -15.04 -3.57 -10.18
CA ASN A 127 -16.11 -4.53 -9.85
C ASN A 127 -17.23 -3.89 -9.02
N SER A 128 -17.10 -2.61 -8.63
CA SER A 128 -18.06 -1.92 -7.77
C SER A 128 -18.30 -0.48 -8.20
N ALA A 129 -19.57 -0.07 -8.18
CA ALA A 129 -19.99 1.32 -8.43
C ALA A 129 -19.53 2.32 -7.34
N LYS A 130 -19.19 1.84 -6.13
CA LYS A 130 -18.81 2.69 -4.98
C LYS A 130 -17.30 2.99 -4.90
N GLY A 131 -16.52 2.54 -5.88
CA GLY A 131 -15.07 2.72 -5.91
C GLY A 131 -14.29 1.87 -4.90
N THR A 132 -13.07 2.32 -4.61
CA THR A 132 -12.07 1.60 -3.82
C THR A 132 -12.60 1.24 -2.43
N ALA A 133 -12.14 0.11 -1.88
CA ALA A 133 -12.58 -0.37 -0.56
C ALA A 133 -12.43 0.67 0.56
N LEU A 134 -11.53 1.64 0.42
CA LEU A 134 -11.29 2.71 1.38
C LEU A 134 -12.30 3.86 1.28
N LYS A 135 -12.84 4.19 0.09
CA LYS A 135 -14.00 5.09 -0.02
C LYS A 135 -15.22 4.54 0.72
N ARG A 136 -15.32 3.21 0.86
CA ARG A 136 -16.41 2.55 1.63
C ARG A 136 -16.23 2.62 3.14
N LEU A 137 -15.00 2.83 3.61
CA LEU A 137 -14.65 2.96 5.04
C LEU A 137 -14.72 4.41 5.53
N GLN A 138 -14.91 5.38 4.63
CA GLN A 138 -15.30 6.73 5.02
C GLN A 138 -16.75 6.67 5.51
N PHE A 139 -16.92 6.46 6.82
CA PHE A 139 -18.20 6.59 7.50
C PHE A 139 -18.62 8.07 7.47
N THR A 140 -19.15 8.52 6.34
CA THR A 140 -20.02 9.71 6.26
C THR A 140 -21.45 9.31 6.55
#